data_AF-A0A7Y9I508-F1
#
_entry.id   AF-A0A7Y9I508-F1
#
_cell.length_a   1.000
_cell.length_b   1.000
_cell.length_c   1.000
_cell.angle_alpha   90.00
_cell.angle_beta   90.00
_cell.angle_gamma   90.00
#
_symmetry.space_group_name_H-M   'P 1'
#
loop_
_entity.id
_entity.type
_entity.pdbx_description
1 polymer ?
#
loop_
_entity_poly.entity_id
_entity_poly.type
_entity_poly.pdbx_seq_one_letter_code
_entity_poly.pdbx_strand_id
1 'polypeptide(L)'
;MTSPEITEILEELAAGRIDAAEAARRIDALKTTPAAPAAEPTNEELAARSGASPTEEGAWAAATDRPQYASYTKERVGSAEANAAEAKADEAEEPEPPKRSKPVNTQGVERLSVRAIGRRVRIIGETSVATVSADGPHVLRRNGSVLEVSSDGEMGSSLDGFSILRAPRNLDDIRSLGLGKELFLRVNPNLIVDVEVTAGSLNTERVPHLGKIRVTAGGAKLLDVAEINDALIQAGQATIKGAITTGRSRVRAESGSLVLHLSDESNVTVKGDAQLGKVSWTGGHSGPGDEVVMGNGSAKLDIEVVMGHAMIRVGSDGDTWTKD
;
A
#
# COMPACT_ATOMS: atom_id res chain seq x y z
N MET A 1 30.87 15.00 -5.97
CA MET A 1 31.81 15.47 -7.00
C MET A 1 32.09 14.28 -7.90
N THR A 2 31.47 14.19 -9.08
CA THR A 2 31.79 13.14 -10.08
C THR A 2 33.21 13.40 -10.58
N SER A 3 34.15 12.52 -10.24
CA SER A 3 35.55 12.64 -10.63
C SER A 3 35.66 12.65 -12.16
N PRO A 4 36.45 13.58 -12.76
CA PRO A 4 36.60 13.67 -14.22
C PRO A 4 37.04 12.34 -14.87
N GLU A 5 37.74 11.51 -14.11
CA GLU A 5 38.21 10.17 -14.52
C GLU A 5 37.06 9.15 -14.74
N ILE A 6 35.91 9.29 -14.06
CA ILE A 6 34.74 8.42 -14.30
C ILE A 6 34.09 8.78 -15.64
N THR A 7 34.09 10.06 -16.01
CA THR A 7 33.52 10.52 -17.27
C THR A 7 34.30 9.98 -18.47
N GLU A 8 35.64 9.96 -18.40
CA GLU A 8 36.49 9.42 -19.46
C GLU A 8 36.25 7.91 -19.70
N ILE A 9 36.06 7.13 -18.63
CA ILE A 9 35.76 5.69 -18.74
C ILE A 9 34.41 5.46 -19.46
N LEU A 10 33.41 6.30 -19.18
CA LEU A 10 32.10 6.20 -19.82
C LEU A 10 32.14 6.61 -21.30
N GLU A 11 32.99 7.58 -21.66
CA GLU A 11 33.22 7.95 -23.06
C GLU A 11 33.95 6.86 -23.85
N GLU A 12 34.90 6.15 -23.23
CA GLU A 12 35.56 5.00 -23.85
C GLU A 12 34.60 3.82 -24.08
N LEU A 13 33.68 3.58 -23.14
CA LEU A 13 32.63 2.56 -23.27
C LEU A 13 31.62 2.95 -24.37
N ALA A 14 31.21 4.22 -24.41
CA ALA A 14 30.30 4.73 -25.43
C ALA A 14 30.91 4.70 -26.84
N ALA A 15 32.23 4.91 -26.94
CA ALA A 15 32.99 4.76 -28.19
C ALA A 15 33.26 3.29 -28.56
N GLY A 16 32.88 2.31 -27.72
CA GLY A 16 33.10 0.89 -27.94
C GLY A 16 34.57 0.46 -27.89
N ARG A 17 35.44 1.27 -27.28
CA ARG A 17 36.87 0.99 -27.14
C ARG A 17 37.19 0.06 -25.99
N ILE A 18 36.29 -0.01 -25.01
CA ILE A 18 36.34 -0.94 -23.89
C ILE A 18 35.00 -1.66 -23.75
N ASP A 19 35.02 -2.86 -23.18
CA ASP A 19 33.80 -3.60 -22.86
C ASP A 19 33.20 -3.19 -21.49
N ALA A 20 31.96 -3.61 -21.26
CA ALA A 20 31.24 -3.26 -20.03
C ALA A 20 31.89 -3.85 -18.76
N ALA A 21 32.57 -5.00 -18.87
CA ALA A 21 33.21 -5.67 -17.74
C ALA A 21 34.53 -5.00 -17.34
N GLU A 22 35.23 -4.39 -18.31
CA GLU A 22 36.43 -3.60 -18.08
C GLU A 22 36.09 -2.21 -17.53
N ALA A 23 35.05 -1.55 -18.06
CA ALA A 23 34.56 -0.29 -17.52
C ALA A 23 34.16 -0.40 -16.04
N ALA A 24 33.43 -1.47 -15.67
CA ALA A 24 33.04 -1.73 -14.28
C ALA A 24 34.25 -1.90 -13.35
N ARG A 25 35.27 -2.66 -13.79
CA ARG A 25 36.51 -2.86 -13.01
C ARG A 25 37.27 -1.57 -12.77
N ARG A 26 37.36 -0.69 -13.77
CA ARG A 26 38.05 0.61 -13.63
C ARG A 26 37.30 1.58 -12.70
N ILE A 27 35.97 1.59 -12.78
CA ILE A 27 35.13 2.41 -11.87
C ILE A 27 35.25 1.93 -10.42
N ASP A 28 35.28 0.61 -10.20
CA ASP A 28 35.45 0.06 -8.86
C ASP A 28 36.86 0.32 -8.30
N ALA A 29 37.91 0.27 -9.13
CA ALA A 29 39.25 0.67 -8.72
C ALA A 29 39.31 2.15 -8.26
N LEU A 30 38.65 3.05 -8.99
CA LEU A 30 38.57 4.48 -8.63
C LEU A 30 37.77 4.73 -7.34
N LYS A 31 36.77 3.90 -7.06
CA LYS A 31 36.01 3.94 -5.80
C LYS A 31 36.77 3.33 -4.62
N THR A 32 37.75 2.45 -4.89
CA THR A 32 38.48 1.69 -3.86
C THR A 32 39.81 2.33 -3.48
N THR A 33 40.24 3.41 -4.15
CA THR A 33 41.39 4.22 -3.71
C THR A 33 41.08 4.88 -2.36
N PRO A 34 41.74 4.51 -1.25
CA PRO A 34 41.47 5.09 0.05
C PRO A 34 42.08 6.50 0.11
N ALA A 35 41.26 7.49 0.43
CA ALA A 35 41.77 8.72 1.03
C ALA A 35 42.52 8.35 2.33
N ALA A 36 43.70 8.94 2.52
CA ALA A 36 44.50 8.79 3.74
C ALA A 36 43.63 9.01 4.99
N PRO A 37 43.85 8.26 6.10
CA PRO A 37 42.97 8.33 7.26
C PRO A 37 43.13 9.70 7.93
N ALA A 38 42.06 10.50 7.91
CA ALA A 38 41.91 11.61 8.83
C ALA A 38 41.67 11.02 10.23
N ALA A 39 42.55 11.36 11.17
CA ALA A 39 42.47 10.95 12.56
C ALA A 39 41.14 11.39 13.19
N GLU A 40 40.50 10.49 13.93
CA GLU A 40 39.40 10.81 14.84
C GLU A 40 39.94 11.71 15.98
N PRO A 41 39.27 12.81 16.34
CA PRO A 41 39.68 13.60 17.49
C PRO A 41 39.38 12.80 18.77
N THR A 42 40.38 12.73 19.65
CA THR A 42 40.28 12.04 20.95
C THR A 42 39.38 12.81 21.91
N ASN A 43 38.76 12.09 22.86
CA ASN A 43 37.87 12.64 23.91
C ASN A 43 38.49 13.77 24.76
N GLU A 44 39.78 14.03 24.65
CA GLU A 44 40.49 15.12 25.35
C GLU A 44 40.27 16.50 24.68
N GLU A 45 39.99 16.57 23.37
CA GLU A 45 39.69 17.85 22.70
C GLU A 45 38.25 18.32 22.92
N LEU A 46 37.31 17.42 23.26
CA LEU A 46 35.94 17.79 23.60
C LEU A 46 35.84 18.39 25.02
N ALA A 47 36.72 17.96 25.94
CA ALA A 47 36.76 18.42 27.33
C ALA A 47 37.36 19.83 27.48
N ALA A 48 38.18 20.30 26.52
CA ALA A 48 38.77 21.64 26.54
C ALA A 48 37.80 22.75 26.09
N ARG A 49 36.65 22.40 25.48
CA ARG A 49 35.62 23.36 25.06
C ARG A 49 34.52 23.62 26.09
N SER A 50 34.39 22.79 27.13
CA SER A 50 33.46 23.00 28.23
C SER A 50 34.17 23.62 29.43
N GLY A 51 34.35 24.94 29.43
CA GLY A 51 34.74 25.66 30.63
C GLY A 51 33.65 25.60 31.69
N ALA A 52 33.84 24.81 32.74
CA ALA A 52 33.05 24.88 33.96
C ALA A 52 33.92 24.49 35.16
N SER A 53 34.19 25.48 36.03
CA SER A 53 34.90 25.33 37.29
C SER A 53 34.06 24.59 38.35
N PRO A 54 34.67 23.84 39.29
CA PRO A 54 33.96 23.05 40.30
C PRO A 54 33.87 23.77 41.67
N THR A 55 32.76 23.57 42.37
CA THR A 55 32.47 23.74 43.83
C THR A 55 30.94 23.53 43.94
N GLU A 56 30.32 22.79 44.84
CA GLU A 56 30.67 22.05 46.05
C GLU A 56 29.60 20.95 46.24
N GLU A 57 30.06 19.80 46.75
CA GLU A 57 29.44 18.94 47.77
C GLU A 57 27.92 18.66 47.78
N GLY A 58 27.62 17.36 47.84
CA GLY A 58 26.72 16.89 48.89
C GLY A 58 25.62 15.92 48.46
N ALA A 59 25.89 14.64 48.71
CA ALA A 59 24.93 13.55 48.84
C ALA A 59 24.23 13.09 47.56
N TRP A 60 24.39 11.81 47.21
CA TRP A 60 23.30 10.88 46.92
C TRP A 60 23.93 9.49 46.73
N ALA A 61 24.16 8.81 47.85
CA ALA A 61 24.40 7.39 47.90
C ALA A 61 23.37 6.79 48.85
N ALA A 62 22.31 6.20 48.30
CA ALA A 62 21.76 4.91 48.67
C ALA A 62 20.32 4.78 48.17
N ALA A 63 20.09 3.71 47.39
CA ALA A 63 18.92 2.82 47.43
C ALA A 63 17.54 3.46 47.11
N THR A 64 16.66 2.92 46.30
CA THR A 64 16.46 1.58 45.74
C THR A 64 15.22 1.67 44.83
N ASP A 65 15.11 0.70 43.92
CA ASP A 65 13.88 0.17 43.34
C ASP A 65 13.02 0.97 42.34
N ARG A 66 12.92 0.34 41.16
CA ARG A 66 11.89 0.43 40.12
C ARG A 66 10.49 0.14 40.71
N PRO A 67 9.40 0.78 40.23
CA PRO A 67 8.64 0.30 39.04
C PRO A 67 8.16 1.46 38.12
N GLN A 68 8.11 1.33 36.79
CA GLN A 68 7.05 0.74 35.94
C GLN A 68 5.66 1.41 36.00
N TYR A 69 5.27 1.99 34.84
CA TYR A 69 3.94 2.37 34.34
C TYR A 69 3.13 3.45 35.08
N ALA A 70 3.03 4.62 34.45
CA ALA A 70 1.99 5.61 34.73
C ALA A 70 0.76 5.34 33.86
N SER A 71 -0.32 4.85 34.47
CA SER A 71 -1.67 4.88 33.91
C SER A 71 -2.34 6.20 34.27
N TYR A 72 -2.88 6.88 33.26
CA TYR A 72 -3.65 8.11 33.40
C TYR A 72 -5.03 7.78 33.99
N THR A 73 -5.29 8.21 35.22
CA THR A 73 -6.62 8.23 35.84
C THR A 73 -7.19 9.64 35.71
N LYS A 74 -8.32 9.80 35.00
CA LYS A 74 -9.12 11.03 35.02
C LYS A 74 -10.11 10.97 36.19
N GLU A 75 -9.93 11.86 37.16
CA GLU A 75 -10.95 12.20 38.14
C GLU A 75 -12.09 12.97 37.47
N ARG A 76 -13.34 12.56 37.77
CA ARG A 76 -14.54 13.38 37.60
C ARG A 76 -15.20 13.51 38.96
N VAL A 77 -15.39 14.75 39.37
CA VAL A 77 -15.98 15.19 40.64
C VAL A 77 -17.48 14.95 40.64
N GLY A 78 -18.00 14.44 41.76
CA GLY A 78 -19.43 14.44 42.07
C GLY A 78 -19.79 13.50 43.22
N SER A 79 -19.77 14.01 44.45
CA SER A 79 -20.37 13.36 45.62
C SER A 79 -21.66 14.08 46.02
N ALA A 80 -22.74 13.33 46.20
CA ALA A 80 -23.45 13.19 47.48
C ALA A 80 -24.71 12.30 47.30
N GLU A 81 -24.81 11.28 48.14
CA GLU A 81 -25.93 10.34 48.24
C GLU A 81 -27.21 10.99 48.81
N ALA A 82 -28.35 10.45 48.37
CA ALA A 82 -29.47 9.94 49.20
C ALA A 82 -30.85 10.32 48.61
N ASN A 83 -31.52 9.35 47.98
CA ASN A 83 -32.82 8.86 48.45
C ASN A 83 -33.31 7.68 47.60
N ALA A 84 -33.73 6.64 48.31
CA ALA A 84 -34.31 5.42 47.79
C ALA A 84 -35.76 5.65 47.29
N ALA A 85 -36.06 5.20 46.08
CA ALA A 85 -37.39 4.73 45.68
C ALA A 85 -37.27 3.90 44.39
N GLU A 86 -37.91 2.73 44.39
CA GLU A 86 -38.00 1.75 43.32
C GLU A 86 -38.43 2.34 41.97
N ALA A 87 -37.70 2.03 40.90
CA ALA A 87 -38.22 1.99 39.54
C ALA A 87 -37.37 1.06 38.67
N LYS A 88 -38.06 0.34 37.79
CA LYS A 88 -37.62 -0.80 36.98
C LYS A 88 -36.39 -0.52 36.10
N ALA A 89 -35.57 -1.55 35.95
CA ALA A 89 -34.45 -1.61 35.02
C ALA A 89 -34.96 -1.53 33.57
N ASP A 90 -34.59 -0.45 32.87
CA ASP A 90 -34.48 -0.44 31.42
C ASP A 90 -33.03 -0.79 31.06
N GLU A 91 -32.87 -1.83 30.24
CA GLU A 91 -31.60 -2.29 29.68
C GLU A 91 -30.91 -1.14 28.92
N ALA A 92 -29.70 -0.78 29.34
CA ALA A 92 -28.84 0.13 28.61
C ALA A 92 -28.35 -0.58 27.34
N GLU A 93 -28.99 -0.26 26.22
CA GLU A 93 -28.62 -0.66 24.88
C GLU A 93 -27.20 -0.15 24.56
N GLU A 94 -26.24 -1.08 24.40
CA GLU A 94 -24.90 -0.78 23.88
C GLU A 94 -25.02 -0.10 22.51
N PRO A 95 -24.21 0.92 22.19
CA PRO A 95 -24.28 1.59 20.89
C PRO A 95 -23.85 0.61 19.79
N GLU A 96 -24.83 0.09 19.05
CA GLU A 96 -24.60 -0.75 17.89
C GLU A 96 -23.68 -0.07 16.86
N PRO A 97 -22.79 -0.82 16.20
CA PRO A 97 -21.95 -0.29 15.12
C PRO A 97 -22.84 0.24 13.98
N PRO A 98 -22.39 1.27 13.21
CA PRO A 98 -23.21 1.90 12.18
C PRO A 98 -23.66 0.86 11.15
N LYS A 99 -24.96 0.55 11.17
CA LYS A 99 -25.62 -0.35 10.22
C LYS A 99 -25.49 0.27 8.81
N ARG A 100 -24.68 -0.38 7.97
CA ARG A 100 -24.54 -0.02 6.54
C ARG A 100 -25.92 0.14 5.92
N SER A 101 -26.11 1.20 5.14
CA SER A 101 -27.33 1.42 4.36
C SER A 101 -27.65 0.17 3.54
N LYS A 102 -28.90 -0.31 3.62
CA LYS A 102 -29.35 -1.53 2.91
C LYS A 102 -28.92 -1.50 1.44
N PRO A 103 -28.33 -2.60 0.92
CA PRO A 103 -27.88 -2.64 -0.46
C PRO A 103 -29.07 -2.44 -1.42
N VAL A 104 -28.86 -1.57 -2.40
CA VAL A 104 -29.67 -1.48 -3.62
C VAL A 104 -29.73 -2.87 -4.24
N ASN A 105 -30.94 -3.38 -4.51
CA ASN A 105 -31.27 -4.73 -5.01
C ASN A 105 -30.14 -5.46 -5.78
N THR A 106 -29.23 -6.11 -5.04
CA THR A 106 -28.18 -6.98 -5.58
C THR A 106 -28.65 -8.43 -5.74
N GLN A 107 -29.97 -8.66 -5.80
CA GLN A 107 -30.56 -10.00 -5.93
C GLN A 107 -30.07 -10.98 -4.84
N GLY A 108 -29.74 -10.46 -3.65
CA GLY A 108 -29.20 -11.24 -2.53
C GLY A 108 -27.71 -11.61 -2.64
N VAL A 109 -26.99 -11.06 -3.63
CA VAL A 109 -25.53 -11.16 -3.72
C VAL A 109 -24.92 -10.04 -2.91
N GLU A 110 -24.00 -10.36 -2.01
CA GLU A 110 -23.29 -9.37 -1.18
C GLU A 110 -21.83 -9.23 -1.60
N ARG A 111 -21.30 -10.26 -2.25
CA ARG A 111 -19.87 -10.39 -2.56
C ARG A 111 -19.63 -10.98 -3.93
N LEU A 112 -18.67 -10.41 -4.66
CA LEU A 112 -18.12 -10.93 -5.90
C LEU A 112 -16.71 -11.46 -5.63
N SER A 113 -16.45 -12.72 -5.94
CA SER A 113 -15.13 -13.35 -5.82
C SER A 113 -14.59 -13.66 -7.22
N VAL A 114 -13.57 -12.92 -7.65
CA VAL A 114 -12.93 -13.09 -8.96
C VAL A 114 -11.61 -13.82 -8.81
N ARG A 115 -11.43 -14.92 -9.54
CA ARG A 115 -10.16 -15.64 -9.65
C ARG A 115 -9.73 -15.64 -11.11
N ALA A 116 -8.54 -15.12 -11.39
CA ALA A 116 -7.98 -15.14 -12.72
C ALA A 116 -6.48 -15.50 -12.73
N ILE A 117 -6.08 -16.31 -13.69
CA ILE A 117 -4.68 -16.76 -13.85
C ILE A 117 -4.24 -16.41 -15.27
N GLY A 118 -3.05 -15.84 -15.45
CA GLY A 118 -2.50 -15.57 -16.78
C GLY A 118 -3.29 -14.53 -17.59
N ARG A 119 -4.09 -13.67 -16.92
CA ARG A 119 -5.07 -12.78 -17.57
C ARG A 119 -5.05 -11.35 -17.06
N ARG A 120 -5.50 -10.46 -17.94
CA ARG A 120 -5.85 -9.08 -17.59
C ARG A 120 -7.31 -9.04 -17.17
N VAL A 121 -7.56 -8.51 -15.98
CA VAL A 121 -8.88 -8.33 -15.38
C VAL A 121 -9.16 -6.84 -15.28
N ARG A 122 -10.27 -6.40 -15.86
CA ARG A 122 -10.76 -5.03 -15.71
C ARG A 122 -12.15 -5.05 -15.11
N ILE A 123 -12.32 -4.37 -13.98
CA ILE A 123 -13.56 -4.30 -13.22
C ILE A 123 -14.01 -2.85 -13.16
N ILE A 124 -15.22 -2.57 -13.60
CA ILE A 124 -15.82 -1.23 -13.57
C ILE A 124 -17.10 -1.27 -12.75
N GLY A 125 -17.23 -0.39 -11.77
CA GLY A 125 -18.47 -0.17 -11.04
C GLY A 125 -19.50 0.56 -11.90
N GLU A 126 -20.67 -0.04 -12.07
CA GLU A 126 -21.82 0.56 -12.75
C GLU A 126 -23.09 0.30 -11.93
N THR A 127 -23.77 1.37 -11.50
CA THR A 127 -25.02 1.29 -10.73
C THR A 127 -26.19 0.75 -11.55
N SER A 128 -26.09 0.77 -12.88
CA SER A 128 -27.06 0.17 -13.81
C SER A 128 -27.02 -1.36 -13.81
N VAL A 129 -25.92 -1.98 -13.35
CA VAL A 129 -25.78 -3.43 -13.26
C VAL A 129 -26.31 -3.89 -11.91
N ALA A 130 -27.27 -4.82 -11.90
CA ALA A 130 -27.84 -5.33 -10.66
C ALA A 130 -26.81 -6.08 -9.79
N THR A 131 -26.01 -6.96 -10.42
CA THR A 131 -24.99 -7.77 -9.73
C THR A 131 -23.65 -7.71 -10.47
N VAL A 132 -23.51 -8.47 -11.55
CA VAL A 132 -22.32 -8.52 -12.39
C VAL A 132 -22.71 -8.75 -13.85
N SER A 133 -21.96 -8.18 -14.77
CA SER A 133 -21.94 -8.55 -16.19
C SER A 133 -20.51 -8.85 -16.58
N ALA A 134 -20.27 -10.02 -17.16
CA ALA A 134 -18.93 -10.49 -17.51
C ALA A 134 -18.79 -10.68 -19.02
N ASP A 135 -17.70 -10.16 -19.57
CA ASP A 135 -17.28 -10.30 -20.96
C ASP A 135 -15.86 -10.89 -21.01
N GLY A 136 -15.58 -11.65 -22.06
CA GLY A 136 -14.40 -12.51 -22.18
C GLY A 136 -14.63 -13.92 -21.64
N PRO A 137 -13.67 -14.85 -21.81
CA PRO A 137 -13.87 -16.24 -21.38
C PRO A 137 -13.90 -16.36 -19.85
N HIS A 138 -15.00 -16.83 -19.30
CA HIS A 138 -15.18 -16.98 -17.85
C HIS A 138 -16.16 -18.11 -17.52
N VAL A 139 -16.08 -18.60 -16.28
CA VAL A 139 -17.10 -19.43 -15.66
C VAL A 139 -17.68 -18.64 -14.50
N LEU A 140 -19.00 -18.56 -14.43
CA LEU A 140 -19.72 -17.86 -13.38
C LEU A 140 -20.51 -18.87 -12.55
N ARG A 141 -20.29 -18.88 -11.24
CA ARG A 141 -20.96 -19.76 -10.29
C ARG A 141 -21.56 -18.94 -9.16
N ARG A 142 -22.81 -19.22 -8.80
CA ARG A 142 -23.44 -18.59 -7.64
C ARG A 142 -23.43 -19.56 -6.45
N ASN A 143 -22.94 -19.09 -5.32
CA ASN A 143 -22.90 -19.82 -4.06
C ASN A 143 -23.52 -18.96 -2.95
N GLY A 144 -24.82 -19.10 -2.74
CA GLY A 144 -25.57 -18.27 -1.78
C GLY A 144 -25.52 -16.77 -2.13
N SER A 145 -24.93 -15.99 -1.24
CA SER A 145 -24.71 -14.54 -1.39
C SER A 145 -23.38 -14.19 -2.08
N VAL A 146 -22.57 -15.17 -2.45
CA VAL A 146 -21.31 -14.97 -3.17
C VAL A 146 -21.47 -15.35 -4.64
N LEU A 147 -21.03 -14.47 -5.52
CA LEU A 147 -20.90 -14.75 -6.94
C LEU A 147 -19.42 -14.98 -7.26
N GLU A 148 -19.10 -16.17 -7.74
CA GLU A 148 -17.74 -16.58 -8.08
C GLU A 148 -17.56 -16.44 -9.61
N VAL A 149 -16.51 -15.75 -10.03
CA VAL A 149 -16.10 -15.64 -11.43
C VAL A 149 -14.69 -16.18 -11.55
N SER A 150 -14.52 -17.28 -12.28
CA SER A 150 -13.20 -17.87 -12.55
C SER A 150 -12.84 -17.71 -14.02
N SER A 151 -11.59 -17.36 -14.29
CA SER A 151 -11.11 -17.11 -15.64
C SER A 151 -9.63 -17.49 -15.76
N ASP A 152 -9.39 -18.65 -16.32
CA ASP A 152 -8.03 -19.13 -16.53
C ASP A 152 -7.55 -18.76 -17.96
N GLY A 153 -6.40 -18.11 -18.02
CA GLY A 153 -5.65 -17.87 -19.24
C GLY A 153 -4.86 -19.13 -19.57
N GLU A 154 -4.93 -19.57 -20.82
CA GLU A 154 -4.04 -20.59 -21.33
C GLU A 154 -2.63 -19.99 -21.43
N MET A 155 -1.84 -20.17 -20.38
CA MET A 155 -0.41 -19.90 -20.40
C MET A 155 0.27 -21.01 -21.22
N GLY A 156 0.14 -21.01 -22.56
CA GLY A 156 0.91 -21.96 -23.39
C GLY A 156 0.34 -22.50 -24.71
N SER A 157 -0.80 -22.06 -25.25
CA SER A 157 -1.28 -22.57 -26.56
C SER A 157 -0.61 -21.94 -27.79
N SER A 158 0.67 -21.57 -27.67
CA SER A 158 1.61 -21.48 -28.81
C SER A 158 2.86 -22.36 -28.63
N LEU A 159 2.93 -23.19 -27.57
CA LEU A 159 4.06 -24.09 -27.29
C LEU A 159 3.80 -25.55 -27.70
N ASP A 160 2.75 -25.84 -28.48
CA ASP A 160 2.64 -27.11 -29.20
C ASP A 160 3.14 -26.94 -30.64
N GLY A 161 4.47 -26.87 -30.78
CA GLY A 161 5.25 -27.44 -31.90
C GLY A 161 5.09 -26.89 -33.32
N PHE A 162 3.89 -26.62 -33.85
CA PHE A 162 3.67 -26.28 -35.26
C PHE A 162 2.33 -25.54 -35.46
N SER A 163 2.34 -24.21 -35.43
CA SER A 163 1.35 -23.42 -36.18
C SER A 163 2.04 -22.34 -37.01
N ILE A 164 2.94 -22.80 -37.88
CA ILE A 164 3.27 -22.12 -39.12
C ILE A 164 1.94 -22.01 -39.91
N LEU A 165 1.62 -20.81 -40.43
CA LEU A 165 0.49 -20.46 -41.32
C LEU A 165 -0.86 -20.02 -40.70
N ARG A 166 -0.85 -18.98 -39.86
CA ARG A 166 -1.94 -18.00 -39.93
C ARG A 166 -1.44 -16.58 -39.65
N ALA A 167 -1.37 -15.76 -40.70
CA ALA A 167 -1.03 -14.36 -40.59
C ALA A 167 -2.07 -13.64 -39.70
N PRO A 168 -1.66 -12.95 -38.62
CA PRO A 168 -2.59 -12.27 -37.71
C PRO A 168 -3.28 -11.12 -38.46
N ARG A 169 -4.61 -11.09 -38.44
CA ARG A 169 -5.39 -10.04 -39.10
C ARG A 169 -5.79 -8.90 -38.16
N ASN A 170 -5.66 -9.07 -36.84
CA ASN A 170 -6.15 -8.10 -35.84
C ASN A 170 -5.18 -7.89 -34.67
N LEU A 171 -5.16 -6.65 -34.13
CA LEU A 171 -4.33 -6.21 -33.01
C LEU A 171 -4.63 -6.98 -31.68
N ASP A 172 -5.82 -7.56 -31.58
CA ASP A 172 -6.24 -8.34 -30.42
C ASP A 172 -5.65 -9.76 -30.41
N ASP A 173 -5.31 -10.33 -31.59
CA ASP A 173 -4.60 -11.61 -31.66
C ASP A 173 -3.17 -11.46 -31.10
N ILE A 174 -2.49 -10.35 -31.41
CA ILE A 174 -1.13 -10.08 -30.90
C ILE A 174 -1.12 -9.87 -29.38
N ARG A 175 -2.15 -9.22 -28.82
CA ARG A 175 -2.32 -9.10 -27.36
C ARG A 175 -2.71 -10.42 -26.69
N SER A 176 -3.38 -11.31 -27.41
CA SER A 176 -3.74 -12.65 -26.92
C SER A 176 -2.59 -13.65 -26.92
N LEU A 177 -1.51 -13.41 -27.68
CA LEU A 177 -0.37 -14.32 -27.82
C LEU A 177 0.46 -14.55 -26.54
N GLY A 178 0.21 -13.80 -25.45
CA GLY A 178 0.96 -13.98 -24.19
C GLY A 178 0.17 -13.87 -22.88
N LEU A 179 -1.07 -13.35 -22.88
CA LEU A 179 -1.85 -13.07 -21.66
C LEU A 179 -3.35 -13.41 -21.80
N GLY A 180 -3.73 -14.16 -22.84
CA GLY A 180 -5.13 -14.51 -23.12
C GLY A 180 -6.04 -13.31 -23.44
N LYS A 181 -7.32 -13.59 -23.69
CA LYS A 181 -8.35 -12.54 -23.83
C LYS A 181 -8.63 -11.90 -22.47
N GLU A 182 -8.85 -10.58 -22.46
CA GLU A 182 -9.17 -9.81 -21.25
C GLU A 182 -10.49 -10.30 -20.62
N LEU A 183 -10.52 -10.40 -19.29
CA LEU A 183 -11.74 -10.56 -18.52
C LEU A 183 -12.26 -9.16 -18.15
N PHE A 184 -13.40 -8.77 -18.71
CA PHE A 184 -14.01 -7.48 -18.43
C PHE A 184 -15.30 -7.66 -17.63
N LEU A 185 -15.34 -7.08 -16.43
CA LEU A 185 -16.45 -7.17 -15.49
C LEU A 185 -17.05 -5.79 -15.25
N ARG A 186 -18.37 -5.68 -15.39
CA ARG A 186 -19.15 -4.55 -14.87
C ARG A 186 -19.87 -5.01 -13.63
N VAL A 187 -19.73 -4.28 -12.53
CA VAL A 187 -20.17 -4.74 -11.20
C VAL A 187 -21.03 -3.69 -10.53
N ASN A 188 -22.00 -4.10 -9.73
CA ASN A 188 -22.68 -3.16 -8.86
C ASN A 188 -21.68 -2.63 -7.81
N PRO A 189 -21.46 -1.30 -7.70
CA PRO A 189 -20.46 -0.74 -6.78
C PRO A 189 -20.78 -0.96 -5.29
N ASN A 190 -22.00 -1.41 -4.95
CA ASN A 190 -22.37 -1.77 -3.58
C ASN A 190 -21.88 -3.17 -3.17
N LEU A 191 -21.39 -3.99 -4.10
CA LEU A 191 -20.84 -5.32 -3.80
C LEU A 191 -19.43 -5.19 -3.22
N ILE A 192 -19.11 -6.06 -2.25
CA ILE A 192 -17.72 -6.26 -1.82
C ILE A 192 -17.03 -7.12 -2.88
N VAL A 193 -15.92 -6.64 -3.43
CA VAL A 193 -15.19 -7.35 -4.49
C VAL A 193 -13.90 -7.95 -3.93
N ASP A 194 -13.82 -9.28 -3.92
CA ASP A 194 -12.60 -10.05 -3.69
C ASP A 194 -11.98 -10.42 -5.05
N VAL A 195 -10.67 -10.27 -5.19
CA VAL A 195 -9.96 -10.56 -6.43
C VAL A 195 -8.64 -11.26 -6.17
N GLU A 196 -8.43 -12.39 -6.83
CA GLU A 196 -7.16 -13.10 -6.90
C GLU A 196 -6.68 -13.14 -8.36
N VAL A 197 -5.57 -12.46 -8.66
CA VAL A 197 -4.92 -12.46 -9.97
C VAL A 197 -3.49 -13.00 -9.84
N THR A 198 -3.19 -14.03 -10.63
CA THR A 198 -1.84 -14.61 -10.70
C THR A 198 -1.31 -14.49 -12.13
N ALA A 199 -0.07 -14.04 -12.30
CA ALA A 199 0.58 -13.86 -13.61
C ALA A 199 -0.25 -12.98 -14.56
N GLY A 200 -0.78 -11.86 -14.06
CA GLY A 200 -1.76 -11.05 -14.77
C GLY A 200 -1.80 -9.60 -14.30
N SER A 201 -2.84 -8.87 -14.69
CA SER A 201 -3.08 -7.52 -14.19
C SER A 201 -4.52 -7.30 -13.75
N LEU A 202 -4.70 -6.46 -12.74
CA LEU A 202 -5.99 -6.05 -12.21
C LEU A 202 -6.14 -4.54 -12.37
N ASN A 203 -7.22 -4.09 -13.00
CA ASN A 203 -7.64 -2.70 -13.00
C ASN A 203 -9.06 -2.59 -12.43
N THR A 204 -9.25 -1.81 -11.37
CA THR A 204 -10.58 -1.52 -10.81
C THR A 204 -10.85 -0.02 -10.88
N GLU A 205 -12.06 0.33 -11.31
CA GLU A 205 -12.51 1.71 -11.41
C GLU A 205 -13.95 1.81 -10.89
N ARG A 206 -14.27 2.82 -10.08
CA ARG A 206 -15.57 2.97 -9.41
C ARG A 206 -15.98 1.75 -8.57
N VAL A 207 -15.02 1.03 -8.00
CA VAL A 207 -15.26 -0.11 -7.10
C VAL A 207 -14.81 0.28 -5.68
N PRO A 208 -15.68 0.95 -4.90
CA PRO A 208 -15.26 1.56 -3.63
C PRO A 208 -15.00 0.55 -2.52
N HIS A 209 -15.62 -0.63 -2.56
CA HIS A 209 -15.54 -1.65 -1.51
C HIS A 209 -14.74 -2.87 -1.96
N LEU A 210 -13.43 -2.84 -1.70
CA LEU A 210 -12.53 -3.94 -1.98
C LEU A 210 -12.40 -4.83 -0.74
N GLY A 211 -12.59 -6.13 -0.93
CA GLY A 211 -12.42 -7.13 0.11
C GLY A 211 -10.97 -7.60 0.18
N LYS A 212 -10.76 -8.86 -0.18
CA LYS A 212 -9.44 -9.48 -0.29
C LYS A 212 -8.92 -9.32 -1.71
N ILE A 213 -7.85 -8.55 -1.87
CA ILE A 213 -7.16 -8.37 -3.15
C ILE A 213 -5.82 -9.07 -3.08
N ARG A 214 -5.57 -10.02 -3.97
CA ARG A 214 -4.31 -10.74 -4.06
C ARG A 214 -3.80 -10.68 -5.49
N VAL A 215 -2.61 -10.12 -5.67
CA VAL A 215 -1.95 -10.04 -6.97
C VAL A 215 -0.57 -10.65 -6.86
N THR A 216 -0.33 -11.71 -7.64
CA THR A 216 0.94 -12.44 -7.66
C THR A 216 1.56 -12.36 -9.05
N ALA A 217 2.85 -12.02 -9.15
CA ALA A 217 3.57 -11.90 -10.42
C ALA A 217 2.81 -10.99 -11.42
N GLY A 218 2.43 -9.79 -10.99
CA GLY A 218 1.46 -8.97 -11.72
C GLY A 218 1.37 -7.51 -11.29
N GLY A 219 0.42 -6.80 -11.88
CA GLY A 219 0.16 -5.39 -11.60
C GLY A 219 -1.26 -5.12 -11.14
N ALA A 220 -1.45 -4.24 -10.15
CA ALA A 220 -2.76 -3.77 -9.71
C ALA A 220 -2.90 -2.26 -9.89
N LYS A 221 -4.01 -1.81 -10.43
CA LYS A 221 -4.42 -0.40 -10.43
C LYS A 221 -5.82 -0.34 -9.83
N LEU A 222 -5.91 0.17 -8.60
CA LEU A 222 -7.14 0.22 -7.83
C LEU A 222 -7.55 1.69 -7.68
N LEU A 223 -8.60 2.10 -8.37
CA LEU A 223 -9.10 3.48 -8.36
C LEU A 223 -10.41 3.59 -7.58
N ASP A 224 -10.67 4.79 -7.09
CA ASP A 224 -11.89 5.16 -6.35
C ASP A 224 -12.11 4.31 -5.10
N VAL A 225 -11.03 3.91 -4.43
CA VAL A 225 -11.09 3.03 -3.26
C VAL A 225 -11.60 3.81 -2.04
N ALA A 226 -12.68 3.36 -1.42
CA ALA A 226 -13.17 3.89 -0.16
C ALA A 226 -12.79 3.00 1.03
N GLU A 227 -12.71 1.69 0.79
CA GLU A 227 -12.36 0.67 1.79
C GLU A 227 -11.63 -0.49 1.10
N ILE A 228 -10.55 -0.97 1.72
CA ILE A 228 -9.83 -2.16 1.26
C ILE A 228 -9.46 -3.05 2.45
N ASN A 229 -10.17 -4.17 2.64
CA ASN A 229 -9.99 -5.00 3.83
C ASN A 229 -8.57 -5.58 3.93
N ASP A 230 -8.10 -6.21 2.85
CA ASP A 230 -6.77 -6.79 2.78
C ASP A 230 -6.27 -6.78 1.33
N ALA A 231 -5.09 -6.23 1.09
CA ALA A 231 -4.42 -6.26 -0.20
C ALA A 231 -3.02 -6.84 -0.07
N LEU A 232 -2.75 -7.91 -0.81
CA LEU A 232 -1.48 -8.59 -0.83
C LEU A 232 -0.90 -8.61 -2.24
N ILE A 233 0.23 -7.93 -2.41
CA ILE A 233 0.99 -7.83 -3.65
C ILE A 233 2.26 -8.65 -3.50
N GLN A 234 2.41 -9.67 -4.32
CA GLN A 234 3.57 -10.56 -4.33
C GLN A 234 4.24 -10.51 -5.70
N ALA A 235 5.52 -10.14 -5.75
CA ALA A 235 6.29 -10.00 -6.97
C ALA A 235 5.59 -9.10 -8.01
N GLY A 236 5.28 -7.85 -7.65
CA GLY A 236 4.46 -7.00 -8.51
C GLY A 236 4.42 -5.54 -8.12
N GLN A 237 3.61 -4.77 -8.84
CA GLN A 237 3.37 -3.37 -8.54
C GLN A 237 1.89 -3.11 -8.26
N ALA A 238 1.60 -2.23 -7.30
CA ALA A 238 0.23 -1.75 -7.09
C ALA A 238 0.18 -0.23 -7.05
N THR A 239 -0.84 0.33 -7.69
CA THR A 239 -1.24 1.73 -7.54
C THR A 239 -2.63 1.76 -6.94
N ILE A 240 -2.78 2.38 -5.78
CA ILE A 240 -4.05 2.53 -5.08
C ILE A 240 -4.37 4.02 -5.00
N LYS A 241 -5.56 4.43 -5.45
CA LYS A 241 -6.05 5.80 -5.36
C LYS A 241 -7.44 5.80 -4.74
N GLY A 242 -7.66 6.66 -3.75
CA GLY A 242 -8.94 6.67 -3.07
C GLY A 242 -9.06 7.63 -1.89
N ALA A 243 -10.23 7.59 -1.26
CA ALA A 243 -10.61 8.37 -0.09
C ALA A 243 -11.02 7.42 1.04
N ILE A 244 -10.07 7.05 1.90
CA ILE A 244 -10.33 6.10 2.99
C ILE A 244 -10.82 6.87 4.21
N THR A 245 -12.07 6.63 4.60
CA THR A 245 -12.74 7.36 5.70
C THR A 245 -13.24 6.47 6.82
N THR A 246 -13.39 5.17 6.55
CA THR A 246 -13.91 4.20 7.54
C THR A 246 -13.14 2.88 7.49
N GLY A 247 -13.34 2.06 8.52
CA GLY A 247 -12.84 0.69 8.56
C GLY A 247 -11.34 0.56 8.90
N ARG A 248 -10.84 -0.65 8.72
CA ARG A 248 -9.42 -0.99 8.87
C ARG A 248 -8.96 -1.60 7.56
N SER A 249 -7.98 -0.96 6.95
CA SER A 249 -7.36 -1.40 5.72
C SER A 249 -5.95 -1.93 5.99
N ARG A 250 -5.59 -3.03 5.34
CA ARG A 250 -4.22 -3.56 5.36
C ARG A 250 -3.72 -3.74 3.93
N VAL A 251 -2.56 -3.18 3.62
CA VAL A 251 -1.90 -3.36 2.33
C VAL A 251 -0.48 -3.85 2.57
N ARG A 252 -0.18 -5.03 2.06
CA ARG A 252 1.13 -5.67 2.15
C ARG A 252 1.74 -5.85 0.76
N ALA A 253 2.95 -5.34 0.59
CA ALA A 253 3.79 -5.62 -0.57
C ALA A 253 4.98 -6.49 -0.14
N GLU A 254 5.01 -7.75 -0.58
CA GLU A 254 6.09 -8.67 -0.21
C GLU A 254 7.34 -8.46 -1.07
N SER A 255 7.14 -8.28 -2.36
CA SER A 255 8.22 -7.98 -3.30
C SER A 255 7.70 -7.07 -4.42
N GLY A 256 8.26 -5.87 -4.51
CA GLY A 256 7.97 -4.93 -5.60
C GLY A 256 7.68 -3.49 -5.14
N SER A 257 6.76 -2.81 -5.82
CA SER A 257 6.48 -1.39 -5.58
C SER A 257 5.02 -1.10 -5.28
N LEU A 258 4.78 -0.24 -4.29
CA LEU A 258 3.45 0.23 -3.94
C LEU A 258 3.39 1.75 -4.09
N VAL A 259 2.38 2.24 -4.77
CA VAL A 259 2.06 3.67 -4.84
C VAL A 259 0.66 3.87 -4.30
N LEU A 260 0.54 4.66 -3.24
CA LEU A 260 -0.74 4.99 -2.61
C LEU A 260 -0.97 6.50 -2.73
N HIS A 261 -2.13 6.88 -3.26
CA HIS A 261 -2.60 8.26 -3.26
C HIS A 261 -3.90 8.36 -2.47
N LEU A 262 -3.83 9.03 -1.33
CA LEU A 262 -5.00 9.36 -0.53
C LEU A 262 -5.46 10.77 -0.87
N SER A 263 -6.74 10.95 -1.16
CA SER A 263 -7.32 12.27 -1.41
C SER A 263 -7.46 13.08 -0.12
N ASP A 264 -7.69 14.38 -0.25
CA ASP A 264 -7.95 15.31 0.87
C ASP A 264 -9.23 14.96 1.66
N GLU A 265 -10.13 14.16 1.07
CA GLU A 265 -11.34 13.68 1.74
C GLU A 265 -11.08 12.50 2.70
N SER A 266 -9.85 11.99 2.74
CA SER A 266 -9.49 10.84 3.59
C SER A 266 -9.47 11.22 5.07
N ASN A 267 -10.01 10.34 5.91
CA ASN A 267 -10.02 10.44 7.36
C ASN A 267 -9.41 9.17 7.94
N VAL A 268 -8.08 9.09 7.94
CA VAL A 268 -7.35 7.84 8.17
C VAL A 268 -6.02 8.07 8.86
N THR A 269 -5.71 7.23 9.82
CA THR A 269 -4.36 7.07 10.36
C THR A 269 -3.62 6.02 9.55
N VAL A 270 -2.55 6.44 8.87
CA VAL A 270 -1.71 5.59 8.02
C VAL A 270 -0.44 5.25 8.77
N LYS A 271 -0.16 3.96 8.93
CA LYS A 271 1.11 3.47 9.48
C LYS A 271 1.89 2.76 8.39
N GLY A 272 3.14 3.14 8.17
CA GLY A 272 4.06 2.51 7.24
C GLY A 272 5.16 1.75 7.96
N ASP A 273 5.34 0.47 7.61
CA ASP A 273 6.42 -0.38 8.10
C ASP A 273 7.17 -1.00 6.91
N ALA A 274 8.50 -1.01 6.97
CA ALA A 274 9.34 -1.66 5.96
C ALA A 274 10.45 -2.49 6.61
N GLN A 275 10.58 -3.76 6.19
CA GLN A 275 11.62 -4.66 6.68
C GLN A 275 12.91 -4.53 5.85
N LEU A 276 12.86 -4.84 4.56
CA LEU A 276 13.96 -4.71 3.59
C LEU A 276 13.52 -3.77 2.46
N GLY A 277 13.34 -2.49 2.80
CA GLY A 277 12.80 -1.53 1.86
C GLY A 277 12.75 -0.11 2.38
N LYS A 278 11.91 0.71 1.75
CA LYS A 278 11.66 2.09 2.16
C LYS A 278 10.19 2.45 2.00
N VAL A 279 9.63 3.12 3.01
CA VAL A 279 8.40 3.91 2.87
C VAL A 279 8.80 5.37 2.70
N SER A 280 8.26 6.03 1.68
CA SER A 280 8.46 7.47 1.43
C SER A 280 7.13 8.21 1.43
N TRP A 281 7.07 9.32 2.14
CA TRP A 281 5.89 10.16 2.27
C TRP A 281 6.03 11.43 1.44
N THR A 282 4.93 11.87 0.82
CA THR A 282 4.82 13.11 0.03
C THR A 282 3.40 13.67 0.19
N GLY A 283 3.15 14.91 -0.25
CA GLY A 283 1.85 15.56 -0.10
C GLY A 283 1.82 16.51 1.10
N GLY A 284 0.61 16.72 1.65
CA GLY A 284 0.36 17.50 2.86
C GLY A 284 1.06 16.99 4.14
N HIS A 285 1.83 15.90 4.03
CA HIS A 285 2.82 15.50 5.01
C HIS A 285 4.16 15.23 4.31
N SER A 286 5.16 16.04 4.64
CA SER A 286 6.56 15.78 4.29
C SER A 286 7.39 15.81 5.58
N GLY A 287 7.78 14.62 6.05
CA GLY A 287 8.56 14.47 7.27
C GLY A 287 9.01 13.04 7.49
N PRO A 288 10.07 12.81 8.29
CA PRO A 288 10.41 11.47 8.77
C PRO A 288 9.38 11.06 9.84
N GLY A 289 8.57 10.05 9.54
CA GLY A 289 7.61 9.47 10.47
C GLY A 289 7.09 8.15 9.92
N ASP A 290 6.83 7.20 10.81
CA ASP A 290 6.25 5.90 10.45
C ASP A 290 4.72 5.93 10.48
N GLU A 291 4.12 7.05 10.94
CA GLU A 291 2.68 7.24 11.08
C GLU A 291 2.26 8.65 10.65
N VAL A 292 1.18 8.74 9.89
CA VAL A 292 0.58 10.00 9.40
C VAL A 292 -0.92 9.97 9.63
N VAL A 293 -1.47 11.02 10.22
CA VAL A 293 -2.92 11.15 10.45
C VAL A 293 -3.51 12.13 9.45
N MET A 294 -4.51 11.68 8.69
CA MET A 294 -5.33 12.51 7.80
C MET A 294 -6.70 12.80 8.42
N GLY A 295 -7.18 14.04 8.26
CA GLY A 295 -8.48 14.46 8.77
C GLY A 295 -8.59 14.24 10.27
N ASN A 296 -9.63 13.52 10.71
CA ASN A 296 -9.82 13.15 12.12
C ASN A 296 -9.25 11.76 12.51
N GLY A 297 -8.64 11.02 11.58
CA GLY A 297 -8.09 9.69 11.83
C GLY A 297 -9.11 8.59 12.17
N SER A 298 -10.35 8.68 11.68
CA SER A 298 -11.41 7.70 11.99
C SER A 298 -11.17 6.29 11.44
N ALA A 299 -10.45 6.17 10.33
CA ALA A 299 -10.03 4.89 9.75
C ALA A 299 -8.59 4.52 10.11
N LYS A 300 -8.23 3.25 9.92
CA LYS A 300 -6.85 2.78 10.03
C LYS A 300 -6.37 2.19 8.71
N LEU A 301 -5.13 2.51 8.32
CA LEU A 301 -4.47 1.93 7.17
C LEU A 301 -3.06 1.49 7.54
N ASP A 302 -2.85 0.18 7.56
CA ASP A 302 -1.53 -0.42 7.80
C ASP A 302 -0.89 -0.74 6.43
N ILE A 303 0.27 -0.14 6.16
CA ILE A 303 1.10 -0.40 4.98
C ILE A 303 2.33 -1.16 5.42
N GLU A 304 2.55 -2.33 4.83
CA GLU A 304 3.70 -3.16 5.14
C GLU A 304 4.47 -3.54 3.88
N VAL A 305 5.78 -3.31 3.89
CA VAL A 305 6.68 -3.65 2.80
C VAL A 305 7.74 -4.62 3.30
N VAL A 306 7.75 -5.84 2.77
CA VAL A 306 8.79 -6.83 3.13
C VAL A 306 10.05 -6.54 2.33
N MET A 307 9.97 -6.58 0.99
CA MET A 307 11.06 -6.22 0.09
C MET A 307 10.60 -5.23 -0.97
N GLY A 308 11.21 -4.04 -1.02
CA GLY A 308 10.91 -3.06 -2.07
C GLY A 308 10.65 -1.65 -1.56
N HIS A 309 9.73 -0.92 -2.20
CA HIS A 309 9.42 0.46 -1.81
C HIS A 309 7.93 0.78 -1.86
N ALA A 310 7.49 1.61 -0.92
CA ALA A 310 6.17 2.22 -0.93
C ALA A 310 6.28 3.75 -1.00
N MET A 311 5.58 4.35 -1.96
CA MET A 311 5.38 5.79 -2.05
C MET A 311 3.95 6.11 -1.62
N ILE A 312 3.82 6.85 -0.53
CA ILE A 312 2.54 7.28 0.01
C ILE A 312 2.42 8.77 -0.21
N ARG A 313 1.41 9.17 -0.99
CA ARG A 313 1.02 10.56 -1.18
C ARG A 313 -0.25 10.83 -0.38
N VAL A 314 -0.15 11.79 0.52
CA VAL A 314 -1.19 12.16 1.49
C VAL A 314 -1.76 13.51 1.07
N GLY A 315 -2.99 13.52 0.58
CA GLY A 315 -3.66 14.76 0.16
C GLY A 315 -2.96 15.50 -0.99
N SER A 316 -3.39 16.72 -1.23
CA SER A 316 -2.63 17.70 -2.01
C SER A 316 -1.45 18.23 -1.19
N ASP A 317 -0.28 18.40 -1.82
CA ASP A 317 0.67 19.40 -1.32
C ASP A 317 -0.13 20.72 -1.33
N GLY A 318 -0.16 21.47 -0.24
CA GLY A 318 -1.05 22.63 -0.06
C GLY A 318 -0.86 23.81 -1.03
N ASP A 319 -0.52 23.59 -2.29
CA ASP A 319 -0.70 24.53 -3.38
C ASP A 319 -2.18 24.63 -3.70
N THR A 320 -2.79 25.64 -3.08
CA THR A 320 -4.03 26.26 -3.55
C THR A 320 -3.90 26.55 -5.04
N TRP A 321 -4.54 25.76 -5.88
CA TRP A 321 -4.76 26.13 -7.27
C TRP A 321 -5.73 27.30 -7.27
N THR A 322 -5.19 28.52 -7.30
CA THR A 322 -5.95 29.72 -7.65
C THR A 322 -6.56 29.49 -9.02
N LYS A 323 -7.87 29.42 -9.01
CA LYS A 323 -8.72 29.34 -10.19
C LYS A 323 -8.79 30.76 -10.77
N ASP A 324 -7.92 31.06 -11.74
CA ASP A 324 -8.13 32.15 -12.69
C ASP A 324 -8.92 31.64 -13.90
#